data_AF-A0A957WVB4-F1
#
_entry.id   AF-A0A957WVB4-F1
#
_cell.length_a   1.000
_cell.length_b   1.000
_cell.length_c   1.000
_cell.angle_alpha   90.00
_cell.angle_beta   90.00
_cell.angle_gamma   90.00
#
_symmetry.space_group_name_H-M   'P 1'
#
loop_
_entity.id
_entity.type
_entity.pdbx_description
1 polymer ?
#
loop_
_entity_poly.entity_id
_entity_poly.type
_entity_poly.pdbx_seq_one_letter_code
_entity_poly.pdbx_strand_id
1 'polypeptide(L)' 'DKELRPHGIKVGLICPGGVKTEFALGKGRTEKSVAESDMLEPEDVAGAVLLACTQSPQSRIIEVRMRTMAEALA' A
#
# COMPACT_ATOMS: atom_id res chain seq x y z
N ASP A 1 14.40 -2.57 -11.24
CA ASP A 1 13.59 -3.02 -12.39
C ASP A 1 14.34 -3.07 -13.73
N LYS A 2 15.66 -2.84 -13.76
CA LYS A 2 16.46 -2.80 -14.99
C LYS A 2 16.46 -4.13 -15.75
N GLU A 3 16.55 -5.25 -15.03
CA GLU A 3 16.61 -6.60 -15.59
C GLU A 3 15.35 -6.98 -16.37
N LEU A 4 14.19 -6.48 -15.95
CA LEU A 4 12.90 -6.83 -16.55
C LEU A 4 12.41 -5.82 -17.59
N ARG A 5 13.09 -4.68 -17.72
CA ARG A 5 12.75 -3.61 -18.67
C ARG A 5 12.79 -4.06 -20.15
N PRO A 6 13.77 -4.85 -20.62
CA PRO A 6 13.76 -5.36 -22.00
C PRO A 6 12.55 -6.23 -22.33
N HIS A 7 11.90 -6.79 -21.31
CA HIS A 7 10.70 -7.63 -21.43
C HIS A 7 9.40 -6.84 -21.29
N GLY A 8 9.45 -5.52 -21.14
CA GLY A 8 8.26 -4.68 -20.96
C GLY A 8 7.56 -4.88 -19.61
N ILE A 9 8.20 -5.54 -18.65
CA ILE A 9 7.62 -5.80 -17.33
C ILE A 9 7.80 -4.57 -16.43
N LYS A 10 6.71 -4.12 -15.83
CA LYS A 10 6.71 -3.06 -14.83
C LYS A 10 6.97 -3.66 -13.46
N VAL A 11 7.83 -3.01 -12.68
CA VAL A 11 8.12 -3.41 -11.31
C VAL A 11 8.02 -2.16 -10.44
N GLY A 12 7.35 -2.28 -9.31
CA GLY A 12 7.20 -1.22 -8.35
C GLY A 12 6.87 -1.77 -6.97
N LEU A 13 6.90 -0.87 -5.98
CA LEU A 13 6.62 -1.18 -4.59
C LEU A 13 5.40 -0.40 -4.10
N ILE A 14 4.52 -1.07 -3.37
CA ILE A 14 3.43 -0.44 -2.62
C ILE A 14 3.77 -0.61 -1.15
N CYS A 15 4.09 0.49 -0.47
CA CYS A 15 4.66 0.54 0.87
C CYS A 15 3.70 1.28 1.82
N PRO A 16 2.59 0.63 2.26
CA PRO A 16 1.68 1.24 3.21
C PRO A 16 2.20 1.19 4.65
N GLY A 17 1.73 2.14 5.46
CA GLY A 17 1.83 2.09 6.92
C GLY A 17 0.85 1.08 7.53
N GLY A 18 0.35 1.37 8.73
CA GLY A 18 -0.72 0.55 9.31
C GLY A 18 -1.98 0.56 8.45
N VAL A 19 -2.54 -0.61 8.15
CA VAL A 19 -3.80 -0.80 7.41
C VAL A 19 -4.76 -1.62 8.25
N LYS A 20 -6.05 -1.30 8.20
CA LYS A 20 -7.12 -2.03 8.89
C LYS A 20 -7.40 -3.37 8.22
N THR A 21 -6.60 -4.38 8.58
CA THR A 21 -6.73 -5.76 8.10
C THR A 21 -6.64 -6.75 9.25
N GLU A 22 -6.86 -8.02 8.93
CA GLU A 22 -6.81 -9.14 9.86
C GLU A 22 -5.38 -9.57 10.22
N PHE A 23 -4.35 -9.00 9.58
CA PHE A 23 -2.96 -9.47 9.61
C PHE A 23 -2.39 -9.75 11.03
N ALA A 24 -2.81 -8.97 12.03
CA ALA A 24 -2.32 -9.08 13.41
C ALA A 24 -3.42 -9.37 14.45
N LEU A 25 -4.60 -9.80 14.01
CA LEU A 25 -5.66 -10.24 14.93
C LEU A 25 -5.20 -11.46 15.73
N GLY A 26 -5.39 -11.42 17.05
CA GLY A 26 -4.94 -12.47 17.98
C GLY A 26 -3.42 -12.50 18.21
N LYS A 27 -2.65 -11.62 17.55
CA LYS A 27 -1.19 -11.48 17.69
C LYS A 27 -0.78 -10.08 18.14
N GLY A 28 -1.62 -9.44 18.95
CA GLY A 28 -1.41 -8.08 19.46
C GLY A 28 -2.47 -7.07 19.05
N ARG A 29 -3.39 -7.43 18.14
CA ARG A 29 -4.59 -6.65 17.83
C ARG A 29 -5.87 -7.45 18.08
N THR A 30 -6.93 -6.73 18.43
CA THR A 30 -8.32 -7.22 18.44
C THR A 30 -9.12 -6.57 17.32
N GLU A 31 -10.21 -7.18 16.89
CA GLU A 31 -11.11 -6.60 15.87
C GLU A 31 -11.53 -5.17 16.26
N LYS A 32 -11.95 -4.99 17.52
CA LYS A 32 -12.28 -3.68 18.07
C LYS A 32 -11.13 -2.68 17.94
N SER A 33 -9.91 -3.06 18.35
CA SER A 33 -8.75 -2.16 18.26
C SER A 33 -8.37 -1.78 16.84
N VAL A 34 -8.63 -2.65 15.85
CA VAL A 34 -8.39 -2.35 14.43
C VAL A 34 -9.46 -1.41 13.91
N ALA A 35 -10.74 -1.69 14.19
CA ALA A 35 -11.87 -0.88 13.78
C ALA A 35 -11.79 0.56 14.32
N GLU A 36 -11.38 0.71 15.59
CA GLU A 36 -11.24 2.00 16.27
C GLU A 36 -9.90 2.71 16.00
N SER A 37 -8.99 2.11 15.23
CA SER A 37 -7.70 2.73 14.91
C SER A 37 -7.81 3.81 13.84
N ASP A 38 -6.83 4.72 13.82
CA ASP A 38 -6.63 5.69 12.74
C ASP A 38 -5.70 5.16 11.65
N MET A 39 -5.61 3.84 11.46
CA MET A 39 -4.86 3.24 10.35
C MET A 39 -5.53 3.50 9.00
N LEU A 40 -4.79 3.28 7.90
CA LEU A 40 -5.34 3.36 6.55
C LEU A 40 -6.48 2.35 6.35
N GLU A 41 -7.47 2.74 5.56
CA GLU A 41 -8.46 1.79 5.05
C GLU A 41 -7.84 0.94 3.93
N PRO A 42 -8.21 -0.35 3.82
CA PRO A 42 -7.67 -1.22 2.77
C PRO A 42 -8.01 -0.71 1.36
N GLU A 43 -9.12 0.00 1.18
CA GLU A 43 -9.54 0.60 -0.09
C GLU A 43 -8.57 1.69 -0.56
N ASP A 44 -7.95 2.45 0.34
CA ASP A 44 -6.96 3.46 0.00
C ASP A 44 -5.71 2.80 -0.64
N VAL A 45 -5.27 1.69 -0.06
CA VAL A 45 -4.16 0.88 -0.60
C VAL A 45 -4.55 0.28 -1.94
N ALA A 46 -5.77 -0.27 -2.05
CA ALA A 46 -6.28 -0.85 -3.28
C ALA A 46 -6.35 0.19 -4.42
N GLY A 47 -6.74 1.43 -4.12
CA GLY A 47 -6.75 2.53 -5.08
C GLY A 47 -5.35 2.83 -5.65
N ALA A 48 -4.32 2.84 -4.80
CA ALA A 48 -2.94 3.01 -5.26
C ALA A 48 -2.43 1.82 -6.09
N VAL A 49 -2.80 0.59 -5.72
CA VAL A 49 -2.49 -0.61 -6.52
C VAL A 49 -3.14 -0.50 -7.91
N LEU A 50 -4.43 -0.14 -7.95
CA LEU A 50 -5.16 0.04 -9.19
C LEU A 50 -4.50 1.11 -10.07
N LEU A 51 -4.16 2.26 -9.49
CA LEU A 51 -3.44 3.33 -10.18
C LEU A 51 -2.12 2.82 -10.79
N ALA A 52 -1.31 2.08 -10.04
CA ALA A 52 -0.04 1.54 -10.49
C ALA A 52 -0.19 0.52 -11.64
N CYS A 53 -1.20 -0.34 -11.55
CA CYS A 53 -1.48 -1.38 -12.54
C CYS A 53 -2.09 -0.83 -13.83
N THR A 54 -2.87 0.26 -13.77
CA THR A 54 -3.64 0.80 -14.90
C THR A 54 -2.91 1.86 -15.73
N GLN A 55 -1.68 2.23 -15.35
CA GLN A 55 -0.88 3.16 -16.15
C GLN A 55 -0.65 2.63 -17.58
N SER A 56 -0.52 3.56 -18.54
CA SER A 56 -0.20 3.23 -19.93
C SER A 56 1.08 2.38 -20.02
N PRO A 57 1.30 1.57 -21.07
CA PRO A 57 2.51 0.76 -21.21
C PRO A 57 3.84 1.54 -21.13
N GLN A 58 3.80 2.84 -21.43
CA GLN A 58 4.97 3.74 -21.39
C GLN A 58 5.25 4.33 -20.00
N SER A 59 4.32 4.21 -19.06
CA SER A 59 4.43 4.73 -17.70
C SER A 59 4.47 3.60 -16.68
N ARG A 60 5.30 3.78 -15.65
CA ARG A 60 5.41 2.87 -14.51
C ARG A 60 5.50 3.68 -13.22
N ILE A 61 4.84 3.18 -12.18
CA ILE A 61 4.97 3.69 -10.83
C ILE A 61 5.98 2.79 -10.11
N ILE A 62 7.11 3.37 -9.71
CA ILE A 62 8.23 2.63 -9.12
C ILE A 62 8.03 2.44 -7.62
N GLU A 63 7.40 3.41 -6.96
CA GLU A 63 7.16 3.36 -5.53
C GLU A 63 5.95 4.21 -5.15
N VAL A 64 5.09 3.67 -4.29
CA VAL A 64 4.06 4.40 -3.56
C VAL A 64 4.32 4.19 -2.08
N ARG A 65 4.57 5.26 -1.33
CA ARG A 65 4.54 5.26 0.13
C ARG A 65 3.31 5.99 0.59
N MET A 66 2.57 5.36 1.49
CA MET A 66 1.38 5.95 2.11
C MET A 66 1.41 5.69 3.61
N ARG A 67 1.08 6.71 4.38
CA ARG A 67 1.07 6.69 5.85
C ARG A 67 -0.21 7.36 6.32
N THR A 68 -0.71 6.95 7.48
CA THR A 68 -1.85 7.65 8.08
C THR A 68 -1.42 9.03 8.54
N MET A 69 -2.33 10.00 8.45
CA MET A 69 -2.11 11.34 8.98
C MET A 69 -2.10 11.41 10.51
N ALA A 70 -2.53 10.35 11.20
CA ALA A 70 -2.46 10.26 12.65
C ALA A 70 -1.03 10.02 13.17
N GLU A 71 -0.10 9.58 12.30
CA GLU A 71 1.30 9.49 12.65
C GLU A 71 1.93 10.90 12.69
N ALA A 72 2.82 11.14 13.65
CA ALA A 72 3.56 12.39 13.71
C ALA A 72 4.46 12.55 12.48
N LEU A 73 4.60 13.79 12.00
CA LEU A 73 5.62 14.12 11.01
C LEU A 73 7.00 13.90 11.63
N ALA A 74 7.70 12.89 11.15
CA ALA A 74 9.10 12.63 11.49
C ALA A 74 10.02 13.54 10.67
#